data_AF-A0A960L0Q2-F1
#
_entry.id   AF-A0A960L0Q2-F1
#
_cell.length_a   1.000
_cell.length_b   1.000
_cell.length_c   1.000
_cell.angle_alpha   90.00
_cell.angle_beta   90.00
_cell.angle_gamma   90.00
#
_symmetry.space_group_name_H-M   'P 1'
#
loop_
_entity.id
_entity.type
_entity.pdbx_description
1 polymer ?
#
loop_
_entity_poly.entity_id
_entity_poly.type
_entity_poly.pdbx_seq_one_letter_code
_entity_poly.pdbx_strand_id
1 'polypeptide(L)'
;MFWSLLLLLTPTLDERAATFRAWRENEHHFIRVGLQKPSRTPQFSANAPLLVLDGDRPVSIIEPKGPFWVIQENEASDRALFVQLQASRSQQYLKTTQMRLSPKVSPNMEFKIENSENSALKVLRVGPFSELEEAENFCQSAKDWGIPDAFPVIRQQKWPFAWVDQNFNKSLIEAASPAFVQLDPQQPIRLEGKGYRGILRLRDTGNGIRVINELPLEIYLLGVVPAELG
;
A
#
# COMPACT_ATOMS: atom_id res chain seq x y z
N MET A 1 11.75 2.25 28.89
CA MET A 1 12.69 3.38 28.75
C MET A 1 13.69 3.05 27.63
N PHE A 2 13.21 3.03 26.39
CA PHE A 2 13.98 3.00 25.14
C PHE A 2 13.16 3.88 24.18
N TRP A 3 13.80 4.57 23.23
CA TRP A 3 13.22 5.62 22.34
C TRP A 3 13.30 7.06 22.86
N SER A 4 14.47 7.55 23.26
CA SER A 4 14.62 8.98 23.53
C SER A 4 15.90 9.62 23.00
N LEU A 5 16.68 8.97 22.14
CA LEU A 5 17.85 9.62 21.57
C LEU A 5 18.12 9.13 20.14
N LEU A 6 17.41 9.69 19.17
CA LEU A 6 17.93 9.84 17.81
C LEU A 6 17.12 10.92 17.05
N LEU A 7 17.87 11.84 16.44
CA LEU A 7 17.58 12.57 15.20
C LEU A 7 16.95 13.99 15.23
N LEU A 8 17.81 14.94 14.86
CA LEU A 8 17.55 16.21 14.19
C LEU A 8 17.32 16.05 12.66
N LEU A 9 16.93 14.86 12.19
CA LEU A 9 16.61 14.62 10.78
C LEU A 9 15.33 13.78 10.72
N THR A 10 14.29 14.28 10.04
CA THR A 10 13.08 13.51 9.82
C THR A 10 13.44 12.27 9.00
N PRO A 11 13.29 11.04 9.53
CA PRO A 11 13.73 9.84 8.83
C PRO A 11 12.98 9.70 7.50
N THR A 12 13.70 9.22 6.48
CA THR A 12 13.17 9.01 5.13
C THR A 12 12.05 7.95 5.12
N LEU A 13 11.26 7.90 4.04
CA LEU A 13 10.24 6.86 3.87
C LEU A 13 10.82 5.46 4.03
N ASP A 14 12.02 5.22 3.47
CA ASP A 14 12.71 3.93 3.53
C ASP A 14 13.18 3.56 4.94
N GLU A 15 13.65 4.53 5.73
CA GLU A 15 14.04 4.30 7.13
C GLU A 15 12.82 3.99 8.03
N ARG A 16 11.73 4.73 7.84
CA ARG A 16 10.45 4.50 8.52
C ARG A 16 9.86 3.14 8.13
N ALA A 17 9.95 2.80 6.84
CA ALA A 17 9.56 1.51 6.28
C ALA A 17 10.36 0.35 6.89
N ALA A 18 11.68 0.49 6.97
CA ALA A 18 12.57 -0.53 7.53
C ALA A 18 12.28 -0.76 9.02
N THR A 19 12.04 0.32 9.76
CA THR A 19 11.66 0.25 11.18
C THR A 19 10.33 -0.50 11.36
N PHE A 20 9.32 -0.18 10.54
CA PHE A 20 8.04 -0.88 10.56
C PHE A 20 8.16 -2.37 10.19
N ARG A 21 8.95 -2.70 9.15
CA ARG A 21 9.18 -4.10 8.75
C ARG A 21 9.86 -4.89 9.88
N ALA A 22 10.93 -4.35 10.45
CA ALA A 22 11.63 -4.99 11.56
C ALA A 22 10.71 -5.20 12.78
N TRP A 23 9.87 -4.22 13.11
CA TRP A 23 8.86 -4.38 14.15
C TRP A 23 7.87 -5.50 13.83
N ARG A 24 7.36 -5.54 12.59
CA ARG A 24 6.36 -6.53 12.17
C ARG A 24 6.92 -7.96 12.08
N GLU A 25 8.16 -8.13 11.68
CA GLU A 25 8.84 -9.43 11.62
C GLU A 25 9.01 -10.06 13.01
N ASN A 26 9.16 -9.23 14.05
CA ASN A 26 9.27 -9.68 15.44
C ASN A 26 7.90 -9.97 16.09
N GLU A 27 6.80 -9.51 15.48
CA GLU A 27 5.45 -9.58 16.03
C GLU A 27 4.64 -10.65 15.27
N HIS A 28 4.60 -11.88 15.78
CA HIS A 28 3.93 -12.99 15.09
C HIS A 28 2.41 -13.06 15.31
N HIS A 29 1.86 -12.30 16.25
CA HIS A 29 0.45 -12.40 16.64
C HIS A 29 -0.21 -11.02 16.78
N PHE A 30 -1.27 -10.81 16.00
CA PHE A 30 -2.07 -9.59 16.05
C PHE A 30 -3.52 -9.91 16.46
N ILE A 31 -4.06 -9.08 17.33
CA ILE A 31 -5.50 -9.00 17.57
C ILE A 31 -6.10 -8.05 16.53
N ARG A 32 -7.14 -8.50 15.85
CA ARG A 32 -7.88 -7.72 14.86
C ARG A 32 -9.26 -7.38 15.38
N VAL A 33 -9.54 -6.10 15.57
CA VAL A 33 -10.84 -5.62 16.07
C VAL A 33 -11.49 -4.71 15.04
N GLY A 34 -12.70 -5.04 14.60
CA GLY A 34 -13.51 -4.13 13.79
C GLY A 34 -14.02 -2.98 14.64
N LEU A 35 -13.63 -1.74 14.33
CA LEU A 35 -13.90 -0.58 15.19
C LEU A 35 -15.30 0.01 15.03
N GLN A 36 -15.91 -0.17 13.86
CA GLN A 36 -17.23 0.37 13.55
C GLN A 36 -17.94 -0.44 12.47
N LYS A 37 -19.25 -0.19 12.32
CA LYS A 37 -20.00 -0.64 11.13
C LYS A 37 -19.43 0.05 9.89
N PRO A 38 -19.50 -0.57 8.71
CA PRO A 38 -19.03 0.06 7.47
C PRO A 38 -19.66 1.45 7.29
N SER A 39 -18.82 2.45 7.03
CA SER A 39 -19.21 3.85 6.78
C SER A 39 -18.65 4.31 5.44
N ARG A 40 -19.38 5.14 4.70
CA ARG A 40 -18.90 5.67 3.41
C ARG A 40 -17.79 6.71 3.57
N THR A 41 -17.77 7.40 4.71
CA THR A 41 -16.90 8.55 4.97
C THR A 41 -16.37 8.55 6.40
N PRO A 42 -15.64 7.49 6.84
CA PRO A 42 -14.99 7.50 8.15
C PRO A 42 -14.08 8.72 8.31
N GLN A 43 -14.25 9.44 9.42
CA GLN A 43 -13.43 10.59 9.78
C GLN A 43 -12.26 10.17 10.65
N PHE A 44 -11.07 10.59 10.26
CA PHE A 44 -9.83 10.39 10.98
C PHE A 44 -9.23 11.73 11.40
N SER A 45 -8.38 11.70 12.42
CA SER A 45 -7.43 12.77 12.70
C SER A 45 -6.16 12.21 13.32
N ALA A 46 -5.04 12.89 13.09
CA ALA A 46 -3.75 12.52 13.69
C ALA A 46 -2.93 13.78 13.93
N ASN A 47 -2.13 13.77 14.99
CA ASN A 47 -1.25 14.89 15.35
C ASN A 47 0.19 14.69 14.86
N ALA A 48 0.44 13.63 14.10
CA ALA A 48 1.74 13.30 13.53
C ALA A 48 1.56 12.64 12.15
N PRO A 49 2.62 12.63 11.32
CA PRO A 49 2.58 12.03 9.98
C PRO A 49 2.24 10.54 10.01
N LEU A 50 1.30 10.14 9.17
CA LEU A 50 0.84 8.77 9.03
C LEU A 50 1.60 8.08 7.90
N LEU A 51 2.14 6.90 8.19
CA LEU A 51 2.64 6.00 7.16
C LEU A 51 1.46 5.24 6.56
N VAL A 52 1.33 5.27 5.23
CA VAL A 52 0.35 4.50 4.49
C VAL A 52 1.00 3.21 3.98
N LEU A 53 0.32 2.09 4.22
CA LEU A 53 0.73 0.77 3.75
C LEU A 53 -0.27 0.21 2.75
N ASP A 54 0.20 -0.49 1.73
CA ASP A 54 -0.60 -1.45 0.96
C ASP A 54 -0.23 -2.87 1.39
N GLY A 55 -1.12 -3.52 2.13
CA GLY A 55 -0.78 -4.74 2.87
C GLY A 55 0.29 -4.45 3.93
N ASP A 56 1.54 -4.73 3.58
CA ASP A 56 2.74 -4.65 4.42
C ASP A 56 3.80 -3.73 3.81
N ARG A 57 3.57 -3.30 2.57
CA ARG A 57 4.48 -2.44 1.81
C ARG A 57 4.13 -0.98 2.09
N PRO A 58 5.07 -0.15 2.55
CA PRO A 58 4.85 1.29 2.64
C PRO A 58 4.77 1.90 1.25
N VAL A 59 3.80 2.80 1.06
CA VAL A 59 3.54 3.45 -0.23
C VAL A 59 3.68 4.96 -0.16
N SER A 60 3.27 5.61 0.93
CA SER A 60 3.34 7.06 1.07
C SER A 60 3.31 7.50 2.54
N ILE A 61 3.58 8.78 2.77
CA ILE A 61 3.38 9.44 4.06
C ILE A 61 2.33 10.54 3.87
N ILE A 62 1.38 10.62 4.79
CA ILE A 62 0.37 11.67 4.84
C ILE A 62 0.64 12.54 6.06
N GLU A 63 0.63 13.86 5.88
CA GLU A 63 0.76 14.84 6.96
C GLU A 63 -0.56 15.58 7.16
N PRO A 64 -1.50 15.00 7.93
CA PRO A 64 -2.80 15.63 8.12
C PRO A 64 -2.65 16.92 8.95
N LYS A 65 -3.20 18.03 8.44
CA LYS A 65 -3.24 19.33 9.13
C LYS A 65 -4.54 19.57 9.90
N GLY A 66 -5.25 18.48 10.24
CA GLY A 66 -6.59 18.52 10.82
C GLY A 66 -7.34 17.20 10.60
N PRO A 67 -8.65 17.17 10.84
CA PRO A 67 -9.47 16.03 10.47
C PRO A 67 -9.44 15.80 8.95
N PHE A 68 -9.56 14.53 8.57
CA PHE A 68 -9.66 14.10 7.20
C PHE A 68 -10.65 12.94 7.08
N TRP A 69 -11.20 12.75 5.89
CA TRP A 69 -12.13 11.66 5.61
C TRP A 69 -11.50 10.72 4.60
N VAL A 70 -11.76 9.42 4.76
CA VAL A 70 -11.47 8.47 3.70
C VAL A 70 -12.77 8.16 2.98
N ILE A 71 -12.73 8.21 1.65
CA ILE A 71 -13.87 7.90 0.80
C ILE A 71 -13.52 6.77 -0.15
N GLN A 72 -14.55 6.08 -0.65
CA GLN A 72 -14.39 5.10 -1.72
C GLN A 72 -14.33 5.83 -3.06
N GLU A 73 -13.30 5.55 -3.84
CA GLU A 73 -13.17 6.13 -5.17
C GLU A 73 -13.74 5.14 -6.21
N ASN A 74 -14.86 5.55 -6.82
CA ASN A 74 -15.58 4.72 -7.79
C ASN A 74 -15.09 4.94 -9.23
N GLU A 75 -14.43 6.07 -9.52
CA GLU A 75 -14.00 6.45 -10.88
C GLU A 75 -12.48 6.65 -10.98
N ALA A 76 -11.90 5.98 -11.99
CA ALA A 76 -10.55 6.13 -12.57
C ALA A 76 -9.37 6.42 -11.61
N SER A 77 -8.80 5.31 -11.12
CA SER A 77 -7.38 4.94 -11.25
C SER A 77 -6.42 5.90 -11.97
N ASP A 78 -5.22 6.05 -11.43
CA ASP A 78 -4.08 6.50 -12.23
C ASP A 78 -3.81 5.50 -13.38
N ARG A 79 -3.42 6.05 -14.53
CA ARG A 79 -3.10 5.27 -15.72
C ARG A 79 -1.64 4.90 -15.66
N ALA A 80 -1.34 3.79 -15.03
CA ALA A 80 0.01 3.24 -15.04
C ALA A 80 0.26 2.52 -16.37
N LEU A 81 1.33 2.92 -17.07
CA LEU A 81 1.74 2.31 -18.32
C LEU A 81 2.66 1.12 -18.03
N PHE A 82 2.38 -0.03 -18.62
CA PHE A 82 3.22 -1.24 -18.52
C PHE A 82 3.56 -1.74 -19.91
N VAL A 83 4.60 -2.56 -20.03
CA VAL A 83 4.83 -3.38 -21.21
C VAL A 83 4.46 -4.82 -20.88
N GLN A 84 3.57 -5.41 -21.67
CA GLN A 84 3.30 -6.84 -21.60
C GLN A 84 4.36 -7.58 -22.40
N LEU A 85 5.07 -8.50 -21.73
CA LEU A 85 6.18 -9.25 -22.31
C LEU A 85 5.72 -10.62 -22.80
N GLN A 86 4.87 -11.28 -22.03
CA GLN A 86 4.46 -12.64 -22.37
C GLN A 86 3.13 -13.02 -21.74
N ALA A 87 2.42 -13.95 -22.37
CA ALA A 87 1.22 -14.58 -21.82
C ALA A 87 1.39 -16.11 -21.84
N SER A 88 1.03 -16.80 -20.77
CA SER A 88 1.10 -18.26 -20.68
C SER A 88 0.15 -18.81 -19.61
N ARG A 89 -0.32 -20.05 -19.79
CA ARG A 89 -1.01 -20.79 -18.73
C ARG A 89 -0.06 -21.25 -17.62
N SER A 90 1.22 -21.44 -17.95
CA SER A 90 2.23 -21.90 -17.00
C SER A 90 2.85 -20.73 -16.25
N GLN A 91 2.51 -20.61 -14.96
CA GLN A 91 3.13 -19.61 -14.09
C GLN A 91 4.64 -19.81 -13.94
N GLN A 92 5.10 -21.06 -13.95
CA GLN A 92 6.52 -21.37 -13.84
C GLN A 92 7.31 -20.84 -15.03
N TYR A 93 6.76 -20.96 -16.23
CA TYR A 93 7.36 -20.41 -17.45
C TYR A 93 7.52 -18.89 -17.37
N LEU A 94 6.48 -18.17 -16.92
CA LEU A 94 6.52 -16.72 -16.74
C LEU A 94 7.57 -16.31 -15.68
N LYS A 95 7.71 -17.07 -14.59
CA LYS A 95 8.76 -16.83 -13.58
C LYS A 95 10.16 -17.03 -14.14
N THR A 96 10.38 -18.06 -14.97
CA THR A 96 11.67 -18.26 -15.64
C THR A 96 12.00 -17.11 -16.59
N THR A 97 11.02 -16.64 -17.37
CA THR A 97 11.19 -15.45 -18.22
C THR A 97 11.50 -14.21 -17.38
N GLN A 98 10.79 -13.99 -16.27
CA GLN A 98 11.05 -12.89 -15.34
C GLN A 98 12.50 -12.92 -14.84
N MET A 99 12.97 -14.05 -14.30
CA MET A 99 14.34 -14.20 -13.78
C MET A 99 15.40 -13.94 -14.86
N ARG A 100 15.16 -14.37 -16.10
CA ARG A 100 16.07 -14.13 -17.23
C ARG A 100 16.16 -12.65 -17.60
N LEU A 101 15.08 -11.90 -17.43
CA LEU A 101 15.00 -10.49 -17.79
C LEU A 101 15.33 -9.53 -16.65
N SER A 102 15.23 -9.97 -15.39
CA SER A 102 15.52 -9.12 -14.23
C SER A 102 16.86 -8.40 -14.30
N PRO A 103 17.97 -9.00 -14.78
CA PRO A 103 19.26 -8.30 -14.90
C PRO A 103 19.30 -7.21 -15.98
N LYS A 104 18.33 -7.20 -16.90
CA LYS A 104 18.27 -6.29 -18.05
C LYS A 104 17.32 -5.12 -17.85
N VAL A 105 16.55 -5.15 -16.76
CA VAL A 105 15.52 -4.18 -16.45
C VAL A 105 16.01 -3.26 -15.34
N SER A 106 15.68 -1.98 -15.46
CA SER A 106 16.07 -0.96 -14.48
C SER A 106 15.54 -1.33 -13.08
N PRO A 107 16.31 -1.08 -12.00
CA PRO A 107 15.93 -1.48 -10.63
C PRO A 107 14.62 -0.85 -10.12
N ASN A 108 14.19 0.25 -10.70
CA ASN A 108 12.95 0.97 -10.37
C ASN A 108 11.70 0.37 -11.05
N MET A 109 11.85 -0.58 -11.98
CA MET A 109 10.74 -1.24 -12.65
C MET A 109 10.38 -2.57 -11.97
N GLU A 110 9.10 -2.80 -11.79
CA GLU A 110 8.54 -3.99 -11.14
C GLU A 110 8.01 -4.98 -12.19
N PHE A 111 8.35 -6.26 -12.03
CA PHE A 111 7.71 -7.33 -12.78
C PHE A 111 6.43 -7.80 -12.09
N LYS A 112 5.34 -7.91 -12.85
CA LYS A 112 4.05 -8.41 -12.35
C LYS A 112 3.58 -9.60 -13.16
N ILE A 113 3.21 -10.68 -12.46
CA ILE A 113 2.52 -11.84 -13.05
C ILE A 113 1.07 -11.80 -12.59
N GLU A 114 0.16 -11.57 -13.53
CA GLU A 114 -1.27 -11.37 -13.24
C GLU A 114 -2.13 -12.32 -14.08
N ASN A 115 -3.39 -12.52 -13.68
CA ASN A 115 -4.36 -13.15 -14.56
C ASN A 115 -4.79 -12.17 -15.65
N SER A 116 -4.92 -12.65 -16.88
CA SER A 116 -5.52 -11.91 -17.98
C SER A 116 -7.02 -11.71 -17.72
N GLU A 117 -7.56 -10.53 -18.02
CA GLU A 117 -8.97 -10.20 -17.76
C GLU A 117 -9.94 -11.01 -18.62
N ASN A 118 -9.52 -11.35 -19.85
CA ASN A 118 -10.37 -11.99 -20.85
C ASN A 118 -9.95 -13.42 -21.18
N SER A 119 -9.02 -14.01 -20.41
CA SER A 119 -8.55 -15.36 -20.70
C SER A 119 -8.05 -16.10 -19.46
N ALA A 120 -8.05 -17.43 -19.52
CA ALA A 120 -7.41 -18.28 -18.52
C ALA A 120 -5.86 -18.22 -18.54
N LEU A 121 -5.28 -17.23 -19.24
CA LEU A 121 -3.84 -17.04 -19.33
C LEU A 121 -3.37 -16.13 -18.18
N LYS A 122 -2.13 -16.33 -17.76
CA LYS A 122 -1.39 -15.37 -16.94
C LYS A 122 -0.52 -14.52 -17.85
N VAL A 123 -0.28 -13.28 -17.48
CA VAL A 123 0.54 -12.33 -18.23
C VAL A 123 1.70 -11.86 -17.37
N LEU A 124 2.89 -11.78 -17.97
CA LEU A 124 4.07 -11.14 -17.40
C LEU A 124 4.18 -9.73 -17.95
N ARG A 125 4.22 -8.75 -17.05
CA ARG A 125 4.34 -7.32 -17.36
C ARG A 125 5.53 -6.72 -16.62
N VAL A 126 6.03 -5.61 -17.15
CA VAL A 126 7.07 -4.78 -16.54
C VAL A 126 6.67 -3.31 -16.60
N GLY A 127 7.00 -2.54 -15.56
CA GLY A 127 6.66 -1.12 -15.42
C GLY A 127 6.61 -0.69 -13.94
N PRO A 128 6.03 0.46 -13.60
CA PRO A 128 5.37 1.41 -14.50
C PRO A 128 6.39 2.21 -15.34
N PHE A 129 5.95 2.63 -16.53
CA PHE A 129 6.63 3.61 -17.38
C PHE A 129 5.96 4.97 -17.21
N SER A 130 6.73 6.06 -17.27
CA SER A 130 6.17 7.41 -17.11
C SER A 130 5.53 7.91 -18.40
N GLU A 131 6.08 7.52 -19.55
CA GLU A 131 5.68 7.98 -20.88
C GLU A 131 5.54 6.83 -21.88
N LEU A 132 4.69 7.04 -22.90
CA LEU A 132 4.47 6.04 -23.96
C LEU A 132 5.76 5.74 -24.74
N GLU A 133 6.55 6.76 -25.03
CA GLU A 133 7.82 6.63 -25.74
C GLU A 133 8.82 5.74 -24.98
N GLU A 134 8.90 5.88 -23.65
CA GLU A 134 9.75 5.04 -22.80
C GLU A 134 9.33 3.56 -22.90
N ALA A 135 8.02 3.28 -22.87
CA ALA A 135 7.50 1.93 -23.01
C ALA A 135 7.73 1.35 -24.42
N GLU A 136 7.62 2.16 -25.47
CA GLU A 136 7.90 1.74 -26.84
C GLU A 136 9.38 1.41 -27.05
N ASN A 137 10.28 2.24 -26.52
CA ASN A 137 11.72 1.98 -26.52
C ASN A 137 12.06 0.70 -25.76
N PHE A 138 11.37 0.46 -24.63
CA PHE A 138 11.48 -0.80 -23.91
C PHE A 138 10.98 -1.99 -24.74
N CYS A 139 9.85 -1.86 -25.47
CA CYS A 139 9.36 -2.90 -26.35
C CYS A 139 10.39 -3.26 -27.42
N GLN A 140 11.08 -2.27 -27.99
CA GLN A 140 12.15 -2.52 -28.96
C GLN A 140 13.31 -3.30 -28.32
N SER A 141 13.74 -2.90 -27.12
CA SER A 141 14.76 -3.64 -26.36
C SER A 141 14.34 -5.07 -26.03
N ALA A 142 13.07 -5.28 -25.69
CA ALA A 142 12.51 -6.60 -25.40
C ALA A 142 12.52 -7.51 -26.64
N LYS A 143 12.22 -6.96 -27.83
CA LYS A 143 12.35 -7.67 -29.11
C LYS A 143 13.79 -8.15 -29.32
N ASP A 144 14.77 -7.30 -29.06
CA ASP A 144 16.19 -7.64 -29.16
C ASP A 144 16.61 -8.72 -28.12
N TRP A 145 15.86 -8.85 -27.02
CA TRP A 145 16.04 -9.92 -26.03
C TRP A 145 15.26 -11.21 -26.34
N GLY A 146 14.67 -11.31 -27.53
CA GLY A 146 13.93 -12.49 -27.99
C GLY A 146 12.47 -12.52 -27.52
N ILE A 147 11.87 -11.35 -27.29
CA ILE A 147 10.45 -11.19 -26.94
C ILE A 147 9.76 -10.38 -28.04
N PRO A 148 9.43 -11.01 -29.17
CA PRO A 148 8.95 -10.30 -30.35
C PRO A 148 7.58 -9.64 -30.12
N ASP A 149 6.76 -10.22 -29.24
CA ASP A 149 5.38 -9.83 -28.99
C ASP A 149 5.25 -8.87 -27.78
N ALA A 150 6.29 -8.10 -27.48
CA ALA A 150 6.22 -7.07 -26.44
C ALA A 150 5.41 -5.86 -26.92
N PHE A 151 4.42 -5.41 -26.14
CA PHE A 151 3.62 -4.24 -26.46
C PHE A 151 3.20 -3.43 -25.22
N PRO A 152 3.02 -2.10 -25.35
CA PRO A 152 2.56 -1.25 -24.26
C PRO A 152 1.08 -1.52 -23.92
N VAL A 153 0.77 -1.50 -22.63
CA VAL A 153 -0.56 -1.67 -22.07
C VAL A 153 -0.81 -0.57 -21.04
N ILE A 154 -1.80 0.27 -21.29
CA ILE A 154 -2.27 1.25 -20.31
C ILE A 154 -3.18 0.51 -19.33
N ARG A 155 -2.76 0.45 -18.07
CA ARG A 155 -3.56 -0.12 -16.98
C ARG A 155 -4.17 1.01 -16.18
N GLN A 156 -5.47 0.88 -15.96
CA GLN A 156 -6.16 1.62 -14.92
C GLN A 156 -5.79 0.98 -13.57
N GLN A 157 -4.85 1.58 -12.84
CA GLN A 157 -4.53 1.18 -11.48
C GLN A 157 -5.60 1.72 -10.51
N LYS A 158 -6.67 0.93 -10.28
CA LYS A 158 -7.77 1.36 -9.42
C LYS A 158 -7.32 1.41 -7.97
N TRP A 159 -7.15 2.61 -7.44
CA TRP A 159 -7.05 2.83 -6.02
C TRP A 159 -8.46 3.02 -5.46
N PRO A 160 -8.95 2.09 -4.64
CA PRO A 160 -10.34 2.12 -4.17
C PRO A 160 -10.60 3.20 -3.14
N PHE A 161 -9.57 3.93 -2.70
CA PHE A 161 -9.67 4.92 -1.64
C PHE A 161 -9.02 6.25 -2.01
N ALA A 162 -9.66 7.33 -1.60
CA ALA A 162 -9.09 8.66 -1.55
C ALA A 162 -9.22 9.21 -0.13
N TRP A 163 -8.32 10.10 0.26
CA TRP A 163 -8.51 10.90 1.46
C TRP A 163 -8.82 12.34 1.08
N VAL A 164 -9.67 12.97 1.88
CA VAL A 164 -10.14 14.34 1.70
C VAL A 164 -9.83 15.11 2.97
N ASP A 165 -9.10 16.22 2.86
CA ASP A 165 -8.76 17.05 4.00
C ASP A 165 -9.91 18.00 4.40
N GLN A 166 -9.74 18.74 5.50
CA GLN A 166 -10.68 19.77 5.96
C GLN A 166 -10.94 20.92 4.97
N ASN A 167 -10.08 21.09 3.98
CA ASN A 167 -10.21 22.09 2.91
C ASN A 167 -10.84 21.49 1.65
N PHE A 168 -11.34 20.24 1.72
CA PHE A 168 -11.90 19.49 0.59
C PHE A 168 -10.89 19.16 -0.51
N ASN A 169 -9.58 19.24 -0.23
CA ASN A 169 -8.57 18.73 -1.15
C ASN A 169 -8.61 17.21 -1.14
N LYS A 170 -8.83 16.62 -2.32
CA LYS A 170 -8.86 15.16 -2.51
C LYS A 170 -7.51 14.68 -3.02
N SER A 171 -7.00 13.64 -2.40
CA SER A 171 -5.78 12.94 -2.82
C SER A 171 -6.01 11.43 -2.82
N LEU A 172 -5.59 10.76 -3.87
CA LEU A 172 -5.72 9.30 -3.97
C LEU A 172 -4.80 8.62 -2.95
N ILE A 173 -5.27 7.53 -2.36
CA ILE A 173 -4.44 6.67 -1.52
C ILE A 173 -3.91 5.57 -2.42
N GLU A 174 -2.63 5.59 -2.73
CA GLU A 174 -1.98 4.67 -3.68
C GLU A 174 -1.81 3.24 -3.14
N ALA A 175 -2.85 2.69 -2.52
CA ALA A 175 -2.89 1.36 -1.91
C ALA A 175 -4.24 0.69 -2.20
N ALA A 176 -4.20 -0.58 -2.62
CA ALA A 176 -5.41 -1.37 -2.85
C ALA A 176 -6.10 -1.76 -1.53
N SER A 177 -5.33 -2.03 -0.48
CA SER A 177 -5.83 -2.30 0.87
C SER A 177 -5.09 -1.43 1.89
N PRO A 178 -5.38 -0.13 1.95
CA PRO A 178 -4.64 0.82 2.75
C PRO A 178 -4.70 0.49 4.24
N ALA A 179 -3.58 0.71 4.91
CA ALA A 179 -3.54 0.80 6.35
C ALA A 179 -2.77 2.05 6.79
N PHE A 180 -3.26 2.71 7.84
CA PHE A 180 -2.58 3.83 8.46
C PHE A 180 -1.82 3.36 9.69
N VAL A 181 -0.56 3.76 9.76
CA VAL A 181 0.32 3.49 10.90
C VAL A 181 0.86 4.80 11.43
N GLN A 182 0.70 5.01 12.73
CA GLN A 182 1.43 6.06 13.42
C GLN A 182 2.77 5.50 13.86
N LEU A 183 3.85 6.21 13.53
CA LEU A 183 5.20 5.81 13.94
C LEU A 183 5.53 6.24 15.37
N ASP A 184 4.83 7.25 15.90
CA ASP A 184 4.91 7.64 17.30
C ASP A 184 3.79 6.98 18.14
N PRO A 185 4.11 6.03 19.05
CA PRO A 185 3.13 5.36 19.89
C PRO A 185 2.42 6.29 20.88
N GLN A 186 2.93 7.50 21.14
CA GLN A 186 2.31 8.50 22.00
C GLN A 186 1.23 9.33 21.30
N GLN A 187 1.17 9.30 19.96
CA GLN A 187 0.26 10.12 19.17
C GLN A 187 -0.82 9.26 18.50
N PRO A 188 -1.92 8.89 19.17
CA PRO A 188 -2.89 7.95 18.62
C PRO A 188 -3.54 8.48 17.33
N ILE A 189 -3.81 7.57 16.40
CA ILE A 189 -4.70 7.88 15.26
C ILE A 189 -6.11 7.91 15.81
N ARG A 190 -6.83 9.00 15.59
CA ARG A 190 -8.22 9.12 16.01
C ARG A 190 -9.13 8.72 14.86
N LEU A 191 -10.14 7.91 15.16
CA LEU A 191 -11.26 7.60 14.27
C LEU A 191 -12.54 8.02 15.00
N GLU A 192 -13.31 8.92 14.39
CA GLU A 192 -14.53 9.50 14.97
C GLU A 192 -14.28 10.05 16.41
N GLY A 193 -13.16 10.76 16.57
CA GLY A 193 -12.72 11.34 17.85
C GLY A 193 -12.06 10.37 18.84
N LYS A 194 -12.26 9.05 18.69
CA LYS A 194 -11.67 8.02 19.58
C LYS A 194 -10.24 7.71 19.16
N GLY A 195 -9.31 7.72 20.10
CA GLY A 195 -7.89 7.41 19.84
C GLY A 195 -7.62 5.91 19.78
N TYR A 196 -6.89 5.48 18.76
CA TYR A 196 -6.45 4.11 18.56
C TYR A 196 -4.93 4.07 18.41
N ARG A 197 -4.33 3.02 18.97
CA ARG A 197 -2.92 2.65 18.78
C ARG A 197 -2.82 1.54 17.74
N GLY A 198 -1.65 1.36 17.16
CA GLY A 198 -1.39 0.29 16.20
C GLY A 198 -1.71 0.68 14.76
N ILE A 199 -2.25 -0.29 14.01
CA ILE A 199 -2.48 -0.19 12.57
C ILE A 199 -3.98 -0.08 12.30
N LEU A 200 -4.42 0.99 11.66
CA LEU A 200 -5.80 1.12 11.20
C LEU A 200 -5.91 0.70 9.74
N ARG A 201 -6.31 -0.55 9.50
CA ARG A 201 -6.53 -1.10 8.17
C ARG A 201 -7.93 -0.77 7.65
N LEU A 202 -7.99 -0.32 6.40
CA LEU A 202 -9.20 0.00 5.69
C LEU A 202 -9.57 -1.17 4.77
N ARG A 203 -10.83 -1.56 4.80
CA ARG A 203 -11.36 -2.61 3.94
C ARG A 203 -12.65 -2.14 3.28
N ASP A 204 -12.69 -2.24 1.95
CA ASP A 204 -13.91 -2.06 1.19
C ASP A 204 -14.82 -3.27 1.41
N THR A 205 -16.09 -3.00 1.71
CA THR A 205 -17.13 -4.01 1.90
C THR A 205 -18.23 -3.95 0.83
N GLY A 206 -18.09 -3.10 -0.18
CA GLY A 206 -19.11 -2.77 -1.19
C GLY A 206 -20.19 -1.81 -0.68
N ASN A 207 -20.54 -1.87 0.61
CA ASN A 207 -21.51 -0.99 1.25
C ASN A 207 -20.88 0.20 2.00
N GLY A 208 -19.54 0.24 2.05
CA GLY A 208 -18.76 1.26 2.73
C GLY A 208 -17.41 0.71 3.20
N ILE A 209 -16.70 1.54 3.96
CA ILE A 209 -15.36 1.29 4.47
C ILE A 209 -15.47 0.74 5.89
N ARG A 210 -14.92 -0.46 6.10
CA ARG A 210 -14.71 -1.03 7.42
C ARG A 210 -13.30 -0.69 7.91
N VAL A 211 -13.21 -0.14 9.11
CA VAL A 211 -11.93 0.13 9.77
C VAL A 211 -11.64 -0.98 10.77
N ILE A 212 -10.48 -1.60 10.63
CA ILE A 212 -10.00 -2.70 11.45
C ILE A 212 -8.75 -2.21 12.16
N ASN A 213 -8.75 -2.26 13.49
CA ASN A 213 -7.53 -2.06 14.25
C ASN A 213 -6.76 -3.37 14.35
N GLU A 214 -5.50 -3.37 13.91
CA GLU A 214 -4.55 -4.45 14.14
C GLU A 214 -3.57 -4.01 15.24
N LEU A 215 -3.64 -4.71 16.37
CA LEU A 215 -2.81 -4.47 17.53
C LEU A 215 -1.92 -5.71 17.76
N PRO A 216 -0.60 -5.52 17.93
CA PRO A 216 0.24 -6.49 18.62
C PRO A 216 -0.42 -7.12 19.83
N LEU A 217 -0.34 -8.45 19.92
CA LEU A 217 -0.83 -9.15 21.09
C LEU A 217 -0.07 -8.72 22.36
N GLU A 218 1.24 -8.50 22.27
CA GLU A 218 2.06 -8.09 23.42
C GLU A 218 1.65 -6.71 23.94
N ILE A 219 1.48 -5.73 23.04
CA ILE A 219 1.03 -4.38 23.42
C ILE A 219 -0.39 -4.44 24.00
N TYR A 220 -1.26 -5.28 23.44
CA TYR A 220 -2.61 -5.48 23.97
C TYR A 220 -2.58 -6.04 25.40
N LEU A 221 -1.79 -7.09 25.64
CA LEU A 221 -1.65 -7.70 26.96
C LEU A 221 -1.08 -6.69 27.96
N LEU A 222 -0.06 -5.93 27.60
CA LEU A 222 0.51 -4.90 28.48
C LEU A 222 -0.43 -3.73 28.77
N GLY A 223 -1.38 -3.44 27.88
CA GLY A 223 -2.32 -2.34 28.05
C GLY A 223 -3.62 -2.72 28.79
N VAL A 224 -4.17 -3.89 28.48
CA VAL A 224 -5.48 -4.32 28.97
C VAL A 224 -5.36 -5.12 30.26
N VAL A 225 -4.34 -5.97 30.40
CA VAL A 225 -4.21 -6.83 31.58
C VAL A 225 -4.01 -6.02 32.87
N PRO A 226 -3.19 -4.95 32.92
CA PRO A 226 -3.11 -4.14 34.14
C PRO A 226 -4.41 -3.40 34.45
N ALA A 227 -5.15 -2.95 33.44
CA ALA A 227 -6.41 -2.22 33.64
C ALA A 227 -7.57 -3.12 34.11
N GLU A 228 -7.51 -4.42 33.82
CA GLU A 228 -8.51 -5.40 34.28
C GLU A 228 -8.08 -6.15 35.57
N LEU A 229 -6.80 -6.14 35.92
CA LEU A 229 -6.28 -6.79 37.13
C LEU A 229 -6.12 -5.86 38.34
N GLY A 230 -6.28 -4.55 38.18
CA GLY A 230 -6.27 -3.57 39.28
C GLY A 230 -5.14 -2.56 39.21
#